data_AF-A0A1B8PIE1-F1
#
_entry.id   AF-A0A1B8PIE1-F1
#
_cell.length_a   1.000
_cell.length_b   1.000
_cell.length_c   1.000
_cell.angle_alpha   90.00
_cell.angle_beta   90.00
_cell.angle_gamma   90.00
#
_symmetry.space_group_name_H-M   'P 1'
#
loop_
_entity.id
_entity.type
_entity.pdbx_description
1 polymer ?
#
loop_
_entity_poly.entity_id
_entity_poly.type
_entity_poly.pdbx_seq_one_letter_code
_entity_poly.pdbx_strand_id
1 'polypeptide(L)'
;MTLSIDVLKKALPDKYKRGLSQEVLDNINQTLSDPDLHEVYRNNFMSYLTVLGDGKYKITDYLSAVKYCTHKLMGNSNIDSYIKTFPDRYGDMLARGLSAKEISSIVSIYNKGKLVNTIMEQSIIPSWVINQDLHQKAINVLADLMMNANSEKVRADSANSLLVHLKPPEVKKVELDIGVKANKEIDDMKNLLAQLSAKQKSLIDNGVVSVADVAHTKIVEAQYEELD
;
A
#
# COMPACT_ATOMS: atom_id res chain seq x y z
N MET A 1 13.93 17.94 -10.68
CA MET A 1 14.12 16.78 -11.58
C MET A 1 12.74 16.20 -11.87
N THR A 2 12.24 16.36 -13.09
CA THR A 2 10.89 15.92 -13.48
C THR A 2 10.75 14.40 -13.42
N LEU A 3 9.55 13.89 -13.13
CA LEU A 3 9.31 12.45 -13.17
C LEU A 3 9.22 11.98 -14.62
N SER A 4 10.01 10.97 -14.98
CA SER A 4 9.88 10.31 -16.28
C SER A 4 8.80 9.23 -16.25
N ILE A 5 8.19 8.97 -17.41
CA ILE A 5 7.18 7.93 -17.58
C ILE A 5 7.70 6.55 -17.17
N ASP A 6 8.98 6.25 -17.44
CA ASP A 6 9.54 4.93 -17.14
C ASP A 6 9.69 4.69 -15.64
N VAL A 7 10.06 5.72 -14.88
CA VAL A 7 10.11 5.66 -13.42
C VAL A 7 8.71 5.47 -12.85
N LEU A 8 7.74 6.22 -13.36
CA LEU A 8 6.35 6.14 -12.91
C LEU A 8 5.71 4.78 -13.26
N LYS A 9 5.98 4.24 -14.46
CA LYS A 9 5.51 2.90 -14.89
C LYS A 9 6.13 1.78 -14.06
N LYS A 10 7.36 1.92 -13.58
CA LYS A 10 7.98 0.92 -12.69
C LYS A 10 7.41 0.98 -11.27
N ALA A 11 7.09 2.18 -10.78
CA ALA A 11 6.66 2.38 -9.40
C ALA A 11 5.15 2.22 -9.18
N LEU A 12 4.31 2.53 -10.18
CA LEU A 12 2.86 2.41 -10.06
C LEU A 12 2.39 0.95 -9.99
N PRO A 13 1.31 0.65 -9.26
CA PRO A 13 0.68 -0.67 -9.30
C PRO A 13 0.20 -1.04 -10.72
N ASP A 14 0.26 -2.32 -11.09
CA ASP A 14 0.00 -2.80 -12.46
C ASP A 14 -1.34 -2.34 -13.05
N LYS A 15 -2.35 -2.17 -12.19
CA LYS A 15 -3.68 -1.68 -12.56
C LYS A 15 -3.66 -0.28 -13.17
N TYR A 16 -2.73 0.58 -12.75
CA TYR A 16 -2.64 1.98 -13.19
C TYR A 16 -1.64 2.19 -14.33
N LYS A 17 -0.75 1.22 -14.59
CA LYS A 17 0.25 1.29 -15.67
C LYS A 17 -0.38 1.41 -17.06
N ARG A 18 -1.51 0.72 -17.28
CA ARG A 18 -2.23 0.71 -18.58
C ARG A 18 -3.01 2.00 -18.86
N GLY A 19 -3.41 2.73 -17.83
CA GLY A 19 -4.18 3.98 -17.95
C GLY A 19 -3.32 5.24 -17.89
N LEU A 20 -2.00 5.11 -17.89
CA LEU A 20 -1.09 6.24 -17.78
C LEU A 20 -0.90 6.91 -19.15
N SER A 21 -1.58 8.03 -19.37
CA SER A 21 -1.36 8.91 -20.53
C SER A 21 -0.27 9.94 -20.26
N GLN A 22 0.32 10.48 -21.32
CA GLN A 22 1.25 11.62 -21.24
C GLN A 22 0.60 12.81 -20.52
N GLU A 23 -0.68 13.07 -20.76
CA GLU A 23 -1.44 14.12 -20.09
C GLU A 23 -1.49 13.94 -18.56
N VAL A 24 -1.61 12.71 -18.08
CA VAL A 24 -1.59 12.44 -16.63
C VAL A 24 -0.19 12.69 -16.06
N LEU A 25 0.86 12.33 -16.79
CA LEU A 25 2.23 12.65 -16.40
C LEU A 25 2.46 14.16 -16.35
N ASP A 26 1.99 14.89 -17.34
CA ASP A 26 2.16 16.34 -17.42
C ASP A 26 1.40 17.03 -16.29
N ASN A 27 0.19 16.58 -15.98
CA ASN A 27 -0.57 17.05 -14.82
C ASN A 27 0.13 16.74 -13.49
N ILE A 28 0.74 15.56 -13.36
CA ILE A 28 1.57 15.22 -12.18
C ILE A 28 2.75 16.18 -12.10
N ASN A 29 3.53 16.32 -13.18
CA ASN A 29 4.70 17.18 -13.19
C ASN A 29 4.36 18.66 -12.93
N GLN A 30 3.23 19.15 -13.43
CA GLN A 30 2.71 20.50 -13.16
C GLN A 30 2.25 20.66 -11.71
N THR A 31 1.51 19.71 -11.16
CA THR A 31 1.05 19.80 -9.76
C THR A 31 2.23 19.72 -8.78
N LEU A 32 3.28 19.00 -9.17
CA LEU A 32 4.52 18.88 -8.43
C LEU A 32 5.50 20.03 -8.70
N SER A 33 5.26 20.95 -9.63
CA SER A 33 6.26 21.93 -10.09
C SER A 33 6.49 23.10 -9.14
N ASP A 34 6.01 23.05 -7.90
CA ASP A 34 6.27 24.09 -6.90
C ASP A 34 7.79 24.18 -6.63
N PRO A 35 8.46 25.32 -6.94
CA PRO A 35 9.92 25.42 -6.92
C PRO A 35 10.56 25.01 -5.58
N ASP A 36 9.89 25.29 -4.47
CA ASP A 36 10.42 25.05 -3.12
C ASP A 36 10.05 23.66 -2.59
N LEU A 37 8.98 23.05 -3.10
CA LEU A 37 8.40 21.80 -2.56
C LEU A 37 8.44 20.63 -3.54
N HIS A 38 8.98 20.83 -4.75
CA HIS A 38 9.01 19.83 -5.82
C HIS A 38 9.59 18.49 -5.35
N GLU A 39 10.73 18.52 -4.66
CA GLU A 39 11.39 17.32 -4.17
C GLU A 39 10.56 16.62 -3.07
N VAL A 40 10.02 17.39 -2.14
CA VAL A 40 9.19 16.87 -1.04
C VAL A 40 7.94 16.20 -1.58
N TYR A 41 7.23 16.85 -2.51
CA TYR A 41 6.03 16.27 -3.11
C TYR A 41 6.35 15.02 -3.92
N ARG A 42 7.44 15.04 -4.70
CA ARG A 42 7.89 13.88 -5.46
C ARG A 42 8.18 12.70 -4.56
N ASN A 43 8.94 12.91 -3.49
CA ASN A 43 9.31 11.86 -2.56
C ASN A 43 8.07 11.31 -1.85
N ASN A 44 7.20 12.19 -1.35
CA ASN A 44 5.93 11.79 -0.72
C ASN A 44 5.01 11.02 -1.69
N PHE A 45 4.90 11.48 -2.93
CA PHE A 45 4.09 10.80 -3.95
C PHE A 45 4.56 9.36 -4.19
N MET A 46 5.88 9.14 -4.23
CA MET A 46 6.45 7.82 -4.44
C MET A 46 6.34 6.94 -3.18
N SER A 47 6.56 7.53 -2.00
CA SER A 47 6.52 6.81 -0.72
C SER A 47 5.14 6.23 -0.39
N TYR A 48 4.06 6.91 -0.76
CA TYR A 48 2.69 6.47 -0.43
C TYR A 48 1.98 5.69 -1.55
N LEU A 49 2.73 5.21 -2.57
CA LEU A 49 2.16 4.46 -3.69
C LEU A 49 1.43 3.17 -3.28
N THR A 50 1.79 2.60 -2.13
CA THR A 50 1.09 1.45 -1.55
C THR A 50 -0.38 1.77 -1.26
N VAL A 51 -0.70 3.00 -0.80
CA VAL A 51 -2.08 3.46 -0.58
C VAL A 51 -2.90 3.47 -1.87
N LEU A 52 -2.27 3.82 -2.99
CA LEU A 52 -2.91 3.81 -4.30
C LEU A 52 -3.20 2.38 -4.78
N GLY A 53 -2.33 1.43 -4.44
CA GLY A 53 -2.48 0.00 -4.76
C GLY A 53 -3.61 -0.67 -3.98
N ASP A 54 -3.67 -0.43 -2.67
CA ASP A 54 -4.67 -1.03 -1.78
C ASP A 54 -6.06 -0.40 -1.96
N GLY A 55 -6.11 0.84 -2.44
CA GLY A 55 -7.33 1.61 -2.65
C GLY A 55 -7.90 1.55 -4.08
N LYS A 56 -9.21 1.81 -4.20
CA LYS A 56 -9.87 2.10 -5.49
C LYS A 56 -9.92 3.61 -5.74
N TYR A 57 -8.75 4.26 -5.78
CA TYR A 57 -8.63 5.72 -5.94
C TYR A 57 -8.21 6.12 -7.35
N LYS A 58 -8.61 7.31 -7.81
CA LYS A 58 -8.07 7.89 -9.04
C LYS A 58 -6.71 8.49 -8.76
N ILE A 59 -5.80 8.44 -9.74
CA ILE A 59 -4.44 9.01 -9.63
C ILE A 59 -4.51 10.52 -9.33
N THR A 60 -5.46 11.23 -9.93
CA THR A 60 -5.68 12.67 -9.71
C THR A 60 -6.10 12.99 -8.28
N ASP A 61 -6.97 12.16 -7.70
CA ASP A 61 -7.44 12.31 -6.31
C ASP A 61 -6.31 11.99 -5.33
N TYR A 62 -5.49 10.97 -5.65
CA TYR A 62 -4.28 10.62 -4.91
C TYR A 62 -3.25 11.74 -4.92
N LEU A 63 -2.94 12.30 -6.09
CA LEU A 63 -2.00 13.41 -6.25
C LEU A 63 -2.44 14.62 -5.40
N SER A 64 -3.73 14.96 -5.45
CA SER A 64 -4.30 16.03 -4.64
C SER A 64 -4.20 15.74 -3.15
N ALA A 65 -4.47 14.50 -2.73
CA ALA A 65 -4.37 14.10 -1.33
C ALA A 65 -2.92 14.14 -0.82
N VAL A 66 -1.93 13.73 -1.62
CA VAL A 66 -0.51 13.84 -1.29
C VAL A 66 -0.11 15.30 -1.11
N LYS A 67 -0.56 16.19 -2.00
CA LYS A 67 -0.31 17.64 -1.88
C LYS A 67 -0.91 18.21 -0.59
N TYR A 68 -2.16 17.85 -0.29
CA TYR A 68 -2.84 18.25 0.95
C TYR A 68 -2.12 17.76 2.20
N CYS A 69 -1.78 16.47 2.26
CA CYS A 69 -1.07 15.88 3.39
C CYS A 69 0.31 16.51 3.58
N THR A 70 1.03 16.80 2.49
CA THR A 70 2.33 17.47 2.57
C THR A 70 2.21 18.85 3.22
N HIS A 71 1.25 19.67 2.81
CA HIS A 71 1.02 20.97 3.47
C HIS A 71 0.63 20.84 4.94
N LYS A 72 -0.15 19.82 5.29
CA LYS A 72 -0.51 19.55 6.69
C LYS A 72 0.70 19.13 7.53
N LEU A 73 1.58 18.30 6.97
CA LEU A 73 2.84 17.87 7.62
C LEU A 73 3.83 19.03 7.80
N MET A 74 3.75 20.05 6.95
CA MET A 74 4.50 21.31 7.12
C MET A 74 3.92 22.23 8.21
N GLY A 75 2.81 21.85 8.87
CA GLY A 75 2.20 22.61 9.96
C GLY A 75 1.10 23.59 9.53
N ASN A 76 0.65 23.57 8.28
CA ASN A 76 -0.46 24.41 7.84
C ASN A 76 -1.80 23.94 8.44
N SER A 77 -2.74 24.87 8.62
CA SER A 77 -4.10 24.52 9.06
C SER A 77 -4.84 23.69 8.00
N ASN A 78 -5.96 23.06 8.39
CA ASN A 78 -6.78 22.29 7.46
C ASN A 78 -7.29 23.16 6.29
N ILE A 79 -7.64 24.42 6.57
CA ILE A 79 -8.14 25.38 5.58
C ILE A 79 -7.01 25.79 4.65
N ASP A 80 -5.85 26.18 5.18
CA ASP A 80 -4.71 26.62 4.36
C ASP A 80 -4.21 25.48 3.45
N SER A 81 -4.14 24.27 3.99
CA SER A 81 -3.77 23.08 3.23
C SER A 81 -4.78 22.80 2.10
N TYR A 82 -6.07 23.04 2.35
CA TYR A 82 -7.11 22.87 1.34
C TYR A 82 -7.01 23.92 0.24
N ILE A 83 -6.80 25.19 0.60
CA ILE A 83 -6.65 26.31 -0.36
C ILE A 83 -5.45 26.08 -1.27
N LYS A 84 -4.29 25.69 -0.71
CA LYS A 84 -3.08 25.42 -1.51
C LYS A 84 -3.22 24.20 -2.42
N THR A 85 -4.08 23.26 -2.05
CA THR A 85 -4.36 22.05 -2.85
C THR A 85 -5.38 22.33 -3.95
N PHE A 86 -6.44 23.08 -3.63
CA PHE A 86 -7.58 23.34 -4.52
C PHE A 86 -7.91 24.85 -4.59
N PRO A 87 -7.04 25.69 -5.18
CA PRO A 87 -7.26 27.13 -5.23
C PRO A 87 -8.54 27.47 -6.00
N ASP A 88 -8.79 26.80 -7.12
CA ASP A 88 -9.99 27.04 -7.96
C ASP A 88 -11.28 26.70 -7.21
N ARG A 89 -11.32 25.55 -6.52
CA ARG A 89 -12.51 25.16 -5.73
C ARG A 89 -12.78 26.14 -4.60
N TYR A 90 -11.73 26.66 -3.97
CA TYR A 90 -11.91 27.68 -2.94
C TYR A 90 -12.43 28.99 -3.53
N GLY A 91 -11.90 29.41 -4.69
CA GLY A 91 -12.41 30.55 -5.46
C GLY A 91 -13.90 30.40 -5.81
N ASP A 92 -14.31 29.22 -6.28
CA ASP A 92 -15.73 28.92 -6.56
C ASP A 92 -16.61 28.98 -5.30
N MET A 93 -16.10 28.52 -4.15
CA MET A 93 -16.82 28.60 -2.88
C MET A 93 -17.03 30.06 -2.44
N LEU A 94 -16.03 30.91 -2.65
CA LEU A 94 -16.14 32.35 -2.38
C LEU A 94 -17.11 33.02 -3.36
N ALA A 95 -17.03 32.69 -4.65
CA ALA A 95 -17.92 33.22 -5.68
C ALA A 95 -19.40 32.84 -5.44
N ARG A 96 -19.63 31.64 -4.90
CA ARG A 96 -20.96 31.17 -4.47
C ARG A 96 -21.43 31.78 -3.14
N GLY A 97 -20.59 32.57 -2.47
CA GLY A 97 -20.92 33.23 -1.21
C GLY A 97 -21.11 32.29 -0.03
N LEU A 98 -20.43 31.11 -0.02
CA LEU A 98 -20.52 30.21 1.13
C LEU A 98 -19.97 30.88 2.39
N SER A 99 -20.62 30.61 3.51
CA SER A 99 -20.16 31.06 4.81
C SER A 99 -18.88 30.34 5.24
N ALA A 100 -18.09 30.97 6.11
CA ALA A 100 -16.88 30.36 6.67
C ALA A 100 -17.16 29.02 7.37
N LYS A 101 -18.35 28.85 7.95
CA LYS A 101 -18.78 27.60 8.60
C LYS A 101 -18.98 26.48 7.58
N GLU A 102 -19.60 26.77 6.44
CA GLU A 102 -19.82 25.77 5.39
C GLU A 102 -18.51 25.37 4.73
N ILE A 103 -17.63 26.33 4.46
CA ILE A 103 -16.28 26.07 3.95
C ILE A 103 -15.52 25.17 4.92
N SER A 104 -15.50 25.51 6.22
CA SER A 104 -14.87 24.70 7.25
C SER A 104 -15.45 23.27 7.32
N SER A 105 -16.77 23.12 7.13
CA SER A 105 -17.42 21.80 7.06
C SER A 105 -16.90 20.97 5.87
N ILE A 106 -16.85 21.56 4.66
CA ILE A 106 -16.37 20.89 3.45
C ILE A 106 -14.90 20.47 3.60
N VAL A 107 -14.06 21.37 4.13
CA VAL A 107 -12.64 21.11 4.41
C VAL A 107 -12.49 19.98 5.43
N SER A 108 -13.32 19.98 6.48
CA SER A 108 -13.32 18.93 7.52
C SER A 108 -13.71 17.57 6.94
N ILE A 109 -14.69 17.52 6.04
CA ILE A 109 -15.08 16.29 5.33
C ILE A 109 -13.91 15.74 4.52
N TYR A 110 -13.19 16.61 3.79
CA TYR A 110 -12.02 16.20 3.02
C TYR A 110 -10.91 15.65 3.91
N ASN A 111 -10.57 16.34 5.00
CA ASN A 111 -9.55 15.88 5.96
C ASN A 111 -9.93 14.54 6.63
N LYS A 112 -11.22 14.29 6.85
CA LYS A 112 -11.73 13.01 7.40
C LYS A 112 -11.82 11.90 6.36
N GLY A 113 -11.57 12.20 5.08
CA GLY A 113 -11.64 11.22 4.00
C GLY A 113 -10.62 10.09 4.18
N LYS A 114 -11.04 8.86 3.83
CA LYS A 114 -10.19 7.66 4.01
C LYS A 114 -8.82 7.80 3.34
N LEU A 115 -8.78 8.31 2.11
CA LEU A 115 -7.53 8.49 1.35
C LEU A 115 -6.54 9.39 2.09
N VAL A 116 -7.02 10.54 2.59
CA VAL A 116 -6.18 11.51 3.32
C VAL A 116 -5.67 10.91 4.63
N ASN A 117 -6.53 10.21 5.37
CA ASN A 117 -6.13 9.57 6.62
C ASN A 117 -5.12 8.44 6.39
N THR A 118 -5.31 7.57 5.39
CA THR A 118 -4.37 6.47 5.12
C THR A 118 -2.99 7.01 4.67
N ILE A 119 -2.94 8.10 3.89
CA ILE A 119 -1.68 8.76 3.57
C ILE A 119 -1.05 9.38 4.82
N MET A 120 -1.86 10.05 5.65
CA MET A 120 -1.39 10.66 6.89
C MET A 120 -0.82 9.62 7.86
N GLU A 121 -1.49 8.47 8.00
CA GLU A 121 -1.03 7.33 8.82
C GLU A 121 0.32 6.80 8.36
N GLN A 122 0.55 6.67 7.04
CA GLN A 122 1.85 6.26 6.51
C GLN A 122 2.94 7.33 6.67
N SER A 123 2.56 8.60 6.72
CA SER A 123 3.49 9.72 6.86
C SER A 123 3.93 9.99 8.30
N ILE A 124 3.17 9.52 9.29
CA ILE A 124 3.47 9.73 10.70
C ILE A 124 4.53 8.73 11.15
N ILE A 125 5.61 9.23 11.75
CA ILE A 125 6.59 8.38 12.42
C ILE A 125 5.87 7.63 13.55
N PRO A 126 5.95 6.28 13.62
CA PRO A 126 5.25 5.52 14.63
C PRO A 126 5.52 6.03 16.05
N SER A 127 4.48 6.14 16.87
CA SER A 127 4.58 6.72 18.22
C SER A 127 5.66 6.06 19.09
N TRP A 128 5.90 4.77 18.91
CA TRP A 128 6.95 4.04 19.65
C TRP A 128 8.37 4.46 19.27
N VAL A 129 8.59 4.93 18.03
CA VAL A 129 9.89 5.46 17.58
C VAL A 129 10.11 6.85 18.15
N ILE A 130 9.11 7.73 18.09
CA ILE A 130 9.21 9.09 18.64
C ILE A 130 9.46 9.05 20.15
N ASN A 131 8.76 8.16 20.86
CA ASN A 131 8.85 8.03 22.32
C ASN A 131 9.88 6.98 22.75
N GLN A 132 10.86 6.65 21.90
CA GLN A 132 11.88 5.64 22.22
C GLN A 132 12.72 6.06 23.45
N ASP A 133 12.94 7.36 23.64
CA ASP A 133 13.65 7.89 24.81
C ASP A 133 12.84 7.68 26.11
N LEU A 134 11.53 7.96 26.08
CA LEU A 134 10.61 7.70 27.18
C LEU A 134 10.50 6.19 27.45
N HIS A 135 10.53 5.37 26.40
CA HIS A 135 10.55 3.93 26.52
C HIS A 135 11.83 3.45 27.25
N GLN A 136 13.00 3.95 26.87
CA GLN A 136 14.24 3.62 27.57
C GLN A 136 14.24 4.12 29.03
N LYS A 137 13.73 5.33 29.27
CA LYS A 137 13.56 5.86 30.64
C LYS A 137 12.63 4.98 31.47
N ALA A 138 11.52 4.50 30.89
CA ALA A 138 10.61 3.58 31.57
C ALA A 138 11.30 2.24 31.91
N ILE A 139 12.11 1.69 31.01
CA ILE A 139 12.92 0.49 31.27
C ILE A 139 13.87 0.73 32.44
N ASN A 140 14.55 1.89 32.48
CA ASN A 140 15.47 2.21 33.56
C ASN A 140 14.75 2.32 34.91
N VAL A 141 13.55 2.91 34.94
CA VAL A 141 12.72 2.98 36.15
C VAL A 141 12.27 1.59 36.59
N LEU A 142 11.85 0.72 35.65
CA LEU A 142 11.50 -0.66 35.96
C LEU A 142 12.69 -1.46 36.50
N ALA A 143 13.91 -1.22 35.99
CA ALA A 143 15.13 -1.86 36.49
C ALA A 143 15.47 -1.39 37.91
N ASP A 144 15.30 -0.10 38.21
CA ASP A 144 15.47 0.43 39.57
C ASP A 144 14.44 -0.17 40.54
N LEU A 145 13.16 -0.21 40.16
CA LEU A 145 12.10 -0.82 40.97
C LEU A 145 12.32 -2.31 41.18
N MET A 146 12.85 -3.04 40.19
CA MET A 146 13.19 -4.45 40.31
C MET A 146 14.27 -4.70 41.38
N MET A 147 15.30 -3.84 41.45
CA MET A 147 16.41 -4.00 42.38
C MET A 147 16.13 -3.44 43.77
N ASN A 148 15.47 -2.29 43.85
CA ASN A 148 15.43 -1.45 45.05
C ASN A 148 14.05 -1.35 45.73
N ALA A 149 12.97 -1.86 45.12
CA ALA A 149 11.64 -1.73 45.73
C ALA A 149 11.47 -2.62 46.97
N ASN A 150 10.83 -2.07 48.02
CA ASN A 150 10.56 -2.79 49.27
C ASN A 150 9.58 -3.97 49.11
N SER A 151 8.64 -3.86 48.18
CA SER A 151 7.63 -4.91 47.94
C SER A 151 8.17 -5.97 46.98
N GLU A 152 8.19 -7.23 47.40
CA GLU A 152 8.54 -8.37 46.53
C GLU A 152 7.61 -8.47 45.32
N LYS A 153 6.33 -8.09 45.48
CA LYS A 153 5.37 -8.06 44.37
C LYS A 153 5.77 -7.03 43.30
N VAL A 154 6.14 -5.81 43.70
CA VAL A 154 6.58 -4.77 42.76
C VAL A 154 7.88 -5.19 42.04
N ARG A 155 8.78 -5.86 42.75
CA ARG A 155 10.01 -6.41 42.15
C ARG A 155 9.70 -7.48 41.10
N ALA A 156 8.81 -8.42 41.42
CA ALA A 156 8.38 -9.47 40.50
C ALA A 156 7.62 -8.91 39.27
N ASP A 157 6.70 -7.96 39.48
CA ASP A 157 5.93 -7.32 38.40
C ASP A 157 6.85 -6.51 37.47
N SER A 158 7.84 -5.82 38.03
CA SER A 158 8.85 -5.07 37.26
C SER A 158 9.75 -6.01 36.46
N ALA A 159 10.21 -7.11 37.06
CA ALA A 159 10.99 -8.14 36.38
C ALA A 159 10.21 -8.78 35.22
N ASN A 160 8.93 -9.10 35.44
CA ASN A 160 8.07 -9.67 34.40
C ASN A 160 7.86 -8.66 33.24
N SER A 161 7.61 -7.39 33.56
CA SER A 161 7.44 -6.34 32.56
C SER A 161 8.71 -6.12 31.73
N LEU A 162 9.89 -6.16 32.36
CA LEU A 162 11.18 -6.09 31.66
C LEU A 162 11.36 -7.28 30.71
N LEU A 163 11.07 -8.51 31.15
CA LEU A 163 11.17 -9.71 30.30
C LEU A 163 10.25 -9.66 29.08
N VAL A 164 9.06 -9.07 29.22
CA VAL A 164 8.11 -8.90 28.11
C VAL A 164 8.59 -7.84 27.11
N HIS A 165 9.05 -6.68 27.59
CA HIS A 165 9.42 -5.55 26.73
C HIS A 165 10.83 -5.64 26.13
N LEU A 166 11.74 -6.37 26.78
CA LEU A 166 13.09 -6.65 26.27
C LEU A 166 13.18 -7.99 25.53
N LYS A 167 12.04 -8.70 25.36
CA LYS A 167 12.00 -9.91 24.55
C LYS A 167 12.49 -9.55 23.13
N PRO A 168 13.39 -10.32 22.53
CA PRO A 168 13.74 -10.11 21.12
C PRO A 168 12.44 -10.10 20.29
N PRO A 169 12.33 -9.22 19.29
CA PRO A 169 11.13 -9.11 18.49
C PRO A 169 10.78 -10.49 17.98
N GLU A 170 9.57 -10.97 18.31
CA GLU A 170 9.05 -12.17 17.69
C GLU A 170 9.08 -11.87 16.20
N VAL A 171 9.96 -12.58 15.48
CA VAL A 171 10.01 -12.53 14.03
C VAL A 171 8.58 -12.84 13.63
N LYS A 172 7.83 -11.80 13.22
CA LYS A 172 6.56 -12.00 12.56
C LYS A 172 6.97 -12.84 11.37
N LYS A 173 6.80 -14.15 11.49
CA LYS A 173 6.75 -15.04 10.35
C LYS A 173 5.67 -14.37 9.53
N VAL A 174 6.10 -13.67 8.49
CA VAL A 174 5.22 -13.30 7.41
C VAL A 174 4.72 -14.67 7.02
N GLU A 175 3.52 -15.02 7.48
CA GLU A 175 2.71 -16.00 6.81
C GLU A 175 2.54 -15.38 5.44
N LEU A 176 3.51 -15.66 4.58
CA LEU A 176 3.32 -15.67 3.15
C LEU A 176 2.22 -16.70 3.03
N ASP A 177 1.00 -16.23 3.14
CA ASP A 177 -0.18 -16.89 2.65
C ASP A 177 0.06 -16.94 1.14
N ILE A 178 0.94 -17.86 0.74
CA ILE A 178 0.93 -18.52 -0.55
C ILE A 178 -0.32 -19.42 -0.51
N GLY A 179 -1.48 -18.85 -0.18
CA GLY A 179 -2.63 -18.98 -1.03
C GLY A 179 -2.16 -18.56 -2.41
N VAL A 180 -1.56 -19.53 -3.11
CA VAL A 180 -1.41 -19.53 -4.56
C VAL A 180 -2.76 -19.03 -5.04
N LYS A 181 -2.82 -17.74 -5.39
CA LYS A 181 -3.90 -17.23 -6.23
C LYS A 181 -3.79 -18.16 -7.42
N ALA A 182 -4.69 -19.15 -7.47
CA ALA A 182 -4.71 -20.15 -8.52
C ALA A 182 -4.57 -19.37 -9.81
N ASN A 183 -3.38 -19.42 -10.40
CA ASN A 183 -3.10 -18.69 -11.62
C ASN A 183 -4.20 -19.17 -12.56
N LYS A 184 -4.99 -18.24 -13.12
CA LYS A 184 -6.08 -18.59 -14.04
C LYS A 184 -5.59 -19.58 -15.11
N GLU A 185 -4.32 -19.50 -15.48
CA GLU A 185 -3.59 -20.43 -16.33
C GLU A 185 -3.65 -21.90 -15.87
N ILE A 186 -3.51 -22.20 -14.58
CA ILE A 186 -3.61 -23.58 -14.04
C ILE A 186 -5.07 -24.05 -14.08
N ASP A 187 -6.02 -23.17 -13.79
CA ASP A 187 -7.45 -23.52 -13.83
C ASP A 187 -7.95 -23.70 -15.27
N ASP A 188 -7.48 -22.88 -16.19
CA ASP A 188 -7.69 -23.01 -17.63
C ASP A 188 -7.06 -24.31 -18.16
N MET A 189 -5.86 -24.67 -17.68
CA MET A 189 -5.21 -25.93 -18.03
C MET A 189 -5.99 -27.15 -17.48
N LYS A 190 -6.52 -27.08 -16.26
CA LYS A 190 -7.39 -28.13 -15.71
C LYS A 190 -8.68 -28.30 -16.51
N ASN A 191 -9.29 -27.19 -16.92
CA ASN A 191 -10.49 -27.21 -17.77
C ASN A 191 -10.20 -27.80 -19.16
N LEU A 192 -9.06 -27.45 -19.76
CA LEU A 192 -8.62 -28.02 -21.04
C LEU A 192 -8.37 -29.53 -20.94
N LEU A 193 -7.71 -29.98 -19.86
CA LEU A 193 -7.48 -31.40 -19.59
C LEU A 193 -8.80 -32.17 -19.39
N ALA A 194 -9.76 -31.59 -18.67
CA ALA A 194 -11.08 -32.18 -18.50
C ALA A 194 -11.83 -32.34 -19.83
N GLN A 195 -11.74 -31.35 -20.72
CA GLN A 195 -12.34 -31.45 -22.06
C GLN A 195 -11.64 -32.47 -22.95
N LEU A 196 -10.30 -32.50 -22.93
CA LEU A 196 -9.51 -33.45 -23.72
C LEU A 196 -9.81 -34.90 -23.30
N SER A 197 -9.82 -35.17 -21.99
CA SER A 197 -10.15 -36.50 -21.45
C SER A 197 -11.58 -36.93 -21.77
N ALA A 198 -12.57 -36.02 -21.72
CA ALA A 198 -13.94 -36.33 -22.15
C ALA A 198 -14.01 -36.68 -23.64
N LYS A 199 -13.28 -35.96 -24.49
CA LYS A 199 -13.20 -36.24 -25.93
C LYS A 199 -12.51 -37.58 -26.23
N GLN A 200 -11.42 -37.88 -25.53
CA GLN A 200 -10.72 -39.16 -25.66
C GLN A 200 -11.62 -40.33 -25.23
N LYS A 201 -12.36 -40.19 -24.13
CA LYS A 201 -13.34 -41.19 -23.69
C LYS A 201 -14.44 -41.41 -24.73
N SER A 202 -14.99 -40.35 -25.31
CA SER A 202 -15.98 -40.47 -26.38
C SER A 202 -15.44 -41.15 -27.64
N LEU A 203 -14.17 -40.93 -28.00
CA LEU A 203 -13.54 -41.60 -29.15
C LEU A 203 -13.31 -43.09 -28.91
N ILE A 204 -13.03 -43.49 -27.66
CA ILE A 204 -12.95 -44.90 -27.25
C ILE A 204 -14.34 -45.53 -27.28
N ASP A 205 -15.36 -44.87 -26.73
CA ASP A 205 -16.74 -45.39 -26.69
C ASP A 205 -17.33 -45.57 -28.09
N ASN A 206 -16.95 -44.69 -29.03
CA ASN A 206 -17.34 -44.79 -30.45
C ASN A 206 -16.46 -45.77 -31.26
N GLY A 207 -15.51 -46.47 -30.63
CA GLY A 207 -14.68 -47.51 -31.25
C GLY A 207 -13.68 -47.01 -32.30
N VAL A 208 -13.40 -45.70 -32.33
CA VAL A 208 -12.53 -45.07 -33.34
C VAL A 208 -11.05 -45.18 -32.96
N VAL A 209 -10.74 -45.30 -31.67
CA VAL A 209 -9.37 -45.36 -31.13
C VAL A 209 -9.30 -46.42 -30.02
N SER A 210 -8.25 -47.25 -29.99
CA SER A 210 -8.09 -48.25 -28.92
C SER A 210 -7.55 -47.61 -27.63
N VAL A 211 -7.87 -48.22 -26.49
CA VAL A 211 -7.39 -47.76 -25.16
C VAL A 211 -5.87 -47.73 -25.09
N ALA A 212 -5.19 -48.63 -25.82
CA ALA A 212 -3.74 -48.68 -25.88
C ALA A 212 -3.15 -47.45 -26.58
N ASP A 213 -3.79 -46.94 -27.64
CA ASP A 213 -3.29 -45.80 -28.42
C ASP A 213 -3.41 -44.47 -27.65
N VAL A 214 -4.48 -44.30 -26.89
CA VAL A 214 -4.66 -43.14 -26.01
C VAL A 214 -3.62 -43.14 -24.89
N ALA A 215 -3.28 -44.30 -24.33
CA ALA A 215 -2.27 -44.42 -23.27
C ALA A 215 -0.85 -44.06 -23.74
N HIS A 216 -0.54 -44.21 -25.03
CA HIS A 216 0.76 -43.86 -25.59
C HIS A 216 0.85 -42.39 -26.08
N THR A 217 -0.22 -41.61 -25.95
CA THR A 217 -0.25 -40.22 -26.39
C THR A 217 0.53 -39.33 -25.40
N LYS A 218 1.66 -38.76 -25.84
CA LYS A 218 2.44 -37.78 -25.06
C LYS A 218 1.76 -36.40 -25.11
N ILE A 219 1.47 -35.81 -23.94
CA ILE A 219 0.74 -34.54 -23.82
C ILE A 219 1.68 -33.32 -23.83
N VAL A 220 2.97 -33.49 -23.52
CA VAL A 220 3.95 -32.40 -23.51
C VAL A 220 5.24 -32.85 -24.19
N GLU A 221 5.67 -32.15 -25.23
CA GLU A 221 7.05 -32.17 -25.73
C GLU A 221 7.79 -30.99 -25.07
N ALA A 222 8.57 -31.28 -24.03
CA ALA A 222 9.47 -30.29 -23.45
C ALA A 222 10.91 -30.66 -23.84
N GLN A 223 11.58 -29.79 -24.58
CA GLN A 223 13.03 -29.83 -24.73
C GLN A 223 13.64 -29.14 -23.51
N TYR A 224 14.55 -29.82 -22.83
CA TYR A 224 15.33 -29.29 -21.72
C TYR A 224 16.73 -28.97 -22.24
N GLU A 225 17.13 -27.70 -22.19
CA GLU A 225 18.54 -27.30 -22.27
C GLU A 225 19.06 -27.14 -20.84
N GLU A 226 20.04 -27.97 -20.50
CA GLU A 226 20.81 -27.88 -19.26
C GLU A 226 21.79 -26.70 -19.45
N LEU A 227 21.60 -25.62 -18.69
CA LEU A 227 22.53 -24.49 -18.65
C LEU A 227 23.69 -24.85 -17.71
N ASP A 228 24.86 -25.08 -18.28
CA ASP A 228 26.16 -25.19 -17.57
C ASP A 228 26.51 -23.92 -16.78
#